data_AF-U6LCM0-F1
#
_entry.id   AF-U6LCM0-F1
#
_cell.length_a   1.000
_cell.length_b   1.000
_cell.length_c   1.000
_cell.angle_alpha   90.00
_cell.angle_beta   90.00
_cell.angle_gamma   90.00
#
_symmetry.space_group_name_H-M   'P 1'
#
loop_
_entity.id
_entity.type
_entity.pdbx_description
1 polymer ?
#
loop_
_entity_poly.entity_id
_entity_poly.type
_entity_poly.pdbx_seq_one_letter_code
_entity_poly.pdbx_strand_id
1 'polypeptide(L)'
;MAGGPSPSKARGDRGPDPDPHPTALGSDPHPTALGSGSHPTALGSGSDPGPTPHTPQKEGQIREGLVSVGAPPGETVFYNPAQVFNRDLSILVLKAFACRQQQLIRHKTAAAAARCKAEGKPEPPPLEFVGFNVVEALAATGLRSLRYVKELEGVVRCAVANDLDPAAAAAAAANAKLNNVPPNSFFAAATAAAAAAAAGGGEGGLPFFYDVVDIDPYGSSAGFLAAAISLLRSGGLLCVTCTDTATLVGNSVETAFYKYGGSTAKMSSHHEVAIR
;
A
#
# COMPACT_ATOMS: atom_id res chain seq x y z
N MET A 1 -24.16 61.93 -25.71
CA MET A 1 -24.63 63.14 -25.01
C MET A 1 -26.15 63.02 -24.86
N ALA A 2 -26.69 63.41 -23.70
CA ALA A 2 -28.00 63.05 -23.11
C ALA A 2 -28.00 61.70 -22.37
N GLY A 3 -28.36 61.57 -21.09
CA GLY A 3 -28.79 62.54 -20.08
C GLY A 3 -29.37 61.79 -18.86
N GLY A 4 -29.24 62.38 -17.66
CA GLY A 4 -30.15 62.14 -16.52
C GLY A 4 -29.76 61.09 -15.45
N PRO A 5 -30.30 61.17 -14.22
CA PRO A 5 -29.48 61.22 -12.99
C PRO A 5 -29.87 60.27 -11.82
N SER A 6 -28.99 60.21 -10.80
CA SER A 6 -29.22 59.90 -9.36
C SER A 6 -29.60 58.45 -8.94
N PRO A 7 -29.59 58.06 -7.63
CA PRO A 7 -28.83 58.52 -6.45
C PRO A 7 -28.23 57.36 -5.60
N SER A 8 -27.60 57.73 -4.48
CA SER A 8 -27.09 56.89 -3.39
C SER A 8 -28.17 56.12 -2.60
N LYS A 9 -27.78 54.99 -1.95
CA LYS A 9 -28.04 54.73 -0.52
C LYS A 9 -27.42 53.43 0.02
N ALA A 10 -26.84 53.60 1.22
CA ALA A 10 -26.85 52.72 2.39
C ALA A 10 -26.33 51.26 2.28
N ARG A 11 -25.14 51.04 2.82
CA ARG A 11 -24.71 49.73 3.34
C ARG A 11 -25.32 49.53 4.73
N GLY A 12 -26.16 48.51 4.86
CA GLY A 12 -26.69 48.02 6.13
C GLY A 12 -25.72 47.01 6.76
N ASP A 13 -25.49 47.22 8.04
CA ASP A 13 -24.73 46.41 8.98
C ASP A 13 -25.40 45.03 9.17
N ARG A 14 -24.61 43.95 9.13
CA ARG A 14 -25.06 42.58 9.46
C ARG A 14 -24.08 42.00 10.48
N GLY A 15 -24.53 41.94 11.73
CA GLY A 15 -23.83 41.22 12.79
C GLY A 15 -23.82 39.70 12.54
N PRO A 16 -22.91 38.95 13.21
CA PRO A 16 -22.78 37.51 13.00
C PRO A 16 -23.87 36.72 13.72
N ASP A 17 -24.50 35.78 12.99
CA ASP A 17 -25.40 34.76 13.52
C ASP A 17 -24.63 33.76 14.42
N PRO A 18 -25.25 33.25 15.50
CA PRO A 18 -24.62 32.27 16.38
C PRO A 18 -24.67 30.83 15.80
N ASP A 19 -23.54 30.12 15.90
CA ASP A 19 -23.38 28.72 15.51
C ASP A 19 -24.31 27.78 16.32
N PRO A 20 -25.02 26.84 15.67
CA PRO A 20 -25.75 25.80 16.36
C PRO A 20 -24.84 24.62 16.74
N HIS A 21 -24.59 24.47 18.03
CA HIS A 21 -24.03 23.24 18.61
C HIS A 21 -24.95 22.03 18.38
N PRO A 22 -24.45 20.88 17.92
CA PRO A 22 -25.23 19.65 17.92
C PRO A 22 -25.31 19.06 19.34
N THR A 23 -26.55 18.95 19.80
CA THR A 23 -27.03 18.28 21.01
C THR A 23 -26.64 16.81 21.12
N ALA A 24 -26.49 16.40 22.38
CA ALA A 24 -26.20 15.06 22.88
C ALA A 24 -26.95 13.92 22.14
N LEU A 25 -26.19 12.91 21.73
CA LEU A 25 -26.72 11.60 21.36
C LEU A 25 -26.68 10.67 22.57
N GLY A 26 -27.82 10.01 22.77
CA GLY A 26 -28.16 9.24 23.94
C GLY A 26 -27.27 8.02 24.17
N SER A 27 -27.23 7.68 25.44
CA SER A 27 -26.74 6.43 26.01
C SER A 27 -27.52 5.23 25.49
N ASP A 28 -26.81 4.24 24.92
CA ASP A 28 -27.30 2.88 24.81
C ASP A 28 -26.42 1.90 25.61
N PRO A 29 -27.01 0.86 26.21
CA PRO A 29 -26.46 0.18 27.37
C PRO A 29 -25.46 -0.94 27.04
N HIS A 30 -24.50 -1.10 27.96
CA HIS A 30 -23.65 -2.28 28.13
C HIS A 30 -24.48 -3.59 28.24
N PRO A 31 -24.04 -4.68 27.59
CA PRO A 31 -24.39 -6.01 28.03
C PRO A 31 -23.43 -6.51 29.12
N THR A 32 -24.01 -6.80 30.27
CA THR A 32 -23.44 -7.35 31.49
C THR A 32 -22.94 -8.78 31.31
N ALA A 33 -21.88 -9.10 32.04
CA ALA A 33 -21.29 -10.43 32.20
C ALA A 33 -22.26 -11.47 32.81
N LEU A 34 -22.20 -12.70 32.27
CA LEU A 34 -22.60 -13.98 32.84
C LEU A 34 -21.69 -15.01 32.15
N GLY A 35 -21.01 -15.99 32.73
CA GLY A 35 -20.91 -16.51 34.08
C GLY A 35 -19.95 -17.73 34.00
N SER A 36 -19.27 -18.01 35.10
CA SER A 36 -18.36 -19.14 35.32
C SER A 36 -19.01 -20.53 35.13
N GLY A 37 -18.29 -21.49 34.56
CA GLY A 37 -18.69 -22.90 34.55
C GLY A 37 -17.68 -23.89 33.92
N SER A 38 -16.84 -24.48 34.78
CA SER A 38 -16.27 -25.85 34.78
C SER A 38 -15.92 -26.61 33.48
N HIS A 39 -14.68 -27.10 33.46
CA HIS A 39 -14.15 -28.22 32.66
C HIS A 39 -15.06 -29.47 32.62
N PRO A 40 -14.93 -30.26 31.53
CA PRO A 40 -14.49 -31.64 31.71
C PRO A 40 -13.37 -32.07 30.74
N THR A 41 -12.69 -33.13 31.17
CA THR A 41 -11.45 -33.71 30.69
C THR A 41 -11.63 -34.73 29.55
N ALA A 42 -10.61 -34.79 28.67
CA ALA A 42 -10.09 -35.95 27.90
C ALA A 42 -10.97 -36.66 26.84
N LEU A 43 -10.51 -36.65 25.57
CA LEU A 43 -9.83 -37.77 24.88
C LEU A 43 -9.78 -37.50 23.37
N GLY A 44 -8.60 -37.69 22.76
CA GLY A 44 -8.45 -37.64 21.30
C GLY A 44 -7.00 -37.42 20.87
N SER A 45 -6.18 -38.47 20.96
CA SER A 45 -4.86 -38.54 20.36
C SER A 45 -4.98 -38.44 18.83
N GLY A 46 -4.73 -37.26 18.27
CA GLY A 46 -4.51 -37.03 16.85
C GLY A 46 -3.15 -36.39 16.67
N SER A 47 -2.18 -37.20 16.26
CA SER A 47 -0.86 -36.73 15.83
C SER A 47 -1.01 -35.99 14.51
N ASP A 48 -0.91 -34.66 14.53
CA ASP A 48 -0.50 -33.90 13.36
C ASP A 48 0.10 -32.54 13.75
N PRO A 49 1.44 -32.36 13.72
CA PRO A 49 2.01 -31.05 13.57
C PRO A 49 2.24 -30.85 12.07
N GLY A 50 1.22 -30.33 11.37
CA GLY A 50 1.44 -29.71 10.07
C GLY A 50 2.54 -28.63 10.20
N PRO A 51 3.36 -28.41 9.17
CA PRO A 51 4.49 -27.49 9.26
C PRO A 51 4.00 -26.07 9.57
N THR A 52 4.55 -25.48 10.64
CA THR A 52 4.31 -24.07 11.00
C THR A 52 4.76 -23.13 9.86
N PRO A 53 4.16 -21.93 9.69
CA PRO A 53 4.24 -21.18 8.42
C PRO A 53 5.60 -20.56 8.08
N HIS A 54 6.63 -20.77 8.89
CA HIS A 54 7.93 -20.11 8.75
C HIS A 54 9.05 -21.10 9.07
N THR A 55 9.18 -22.14 8.25
CA THR A 55 10.25 -23.14 8.41
C THR A 55 11.21 -23.06 7.23
N PRO A 56 12.54 -22.94 7.46
CA PRO A 56 13.53 -23.13 6.41
C PRO A 56 13.34 -24.51 5.77
N GLN A 57 12.98 -24.56 4.49
CA GLN A 57 12.70 -25.84 3.82
C GLN A 57 13.97 -26.52 3.28
N LYS A 58 15.05 -25.75 3.13
CA LYS A 58 16.42 -26.18 2.79
C LYS A 58 17.40 -25.21 3.46
N GLU A 59 18.62 -25.67 3.74
CA GLU A 59 19.68 -24.82 4.29
C GLU A 59 19.85 -23.56 3.42
N GLY A 60 19.74 -22.37 4.03
CA GLY A 60 19.83 -21.09 3.32
C GLY A 60 18.56 -20.62 2.57
N GLN A 61 17.40 -21.28 2.75
CA GLN A 61 16.12 -20.83 2.18
C GLN A 61 15.09 -20.47 3.24
N ILE A 62 14.27 -19.46 2.94
CA ILE A 62 13.15 -19.00 3.77
C ILE A 62 11.88 -19.08 2.94
N ARG A 63 10.79 -19.55 3.54
CA ARG A 63 9.47 -19.60 2.90
C ARG A 63 8.48 -18.73 3.67
N GLU A 64 7.74 -17.90 2.95
CA GLU A 64 6.65 -17.09 3.45
C GLU A 64 5.50 -17.08 2.44
N GLY A 65 4.30 -17.46 2.88
CA GLY A 65 3.16 -17.62 2.00
C GLY A 65 3.43 -18.63 0.87
N LEU A 66 3.21 -18.20 -0.37
CA LEU A 66 3.46 -19.03 -1.56
C LEU A 66 4.87 -18.88 -2.14
N VAL A 67 5.75 -18.14 -1.47
CA VAL A 67 7.08 -17.77 -1.99
C VAL A 67 8.19 -18.36 -1.12
N SER A 68 9.18 -18.94 -1.78
CA SER A 68 10.46 -19.32 -1.19
C SER A 68 11.57 -18.43 -1.73
N VAL A 69 12.38 -17.84 -0.86
CA VAL A 69 13.57 -17.06 -1.22
C VAL A 69 14.82 -17.74 -0.70
N GLY A 70 15.91 -17.67 -1.47
CA GLY A 70 17.21 -18.20 -1.09
C GLY A 70 18.30 -17.13 -1.17
N ALA A 71 19.43 -17.43 -0.55
CA ALA A 71 20.67 -16.67 -0.69
C ALA A 71 21.68 -17.47 -1.53
N PRO A 72 22.68 -16.80 -2.12
CA PRO A 72 23.84 -17.49 -2.68
C PRO A 72 24.50 -18.41 -1.65
N PRO A 73 25.20 -19.48 -2.08
CA PRO A 73 25.93 -20.36 -1.16
C PRO A 73 26.92 -19.58 -0.29
N GLY A 74 26.82 -19.74 1.03
CA GLY A 74 27.67 -19.05 2.01
C GLY A 74 27.14 -17.72 2.52
N GLU A 75 26.00 -17.25 2.00
CA GLU A 75 25.33 -16.03 2.45
C GLU A 75 24.03 -16.32 3.19
N THR A 76 23.52 -15.33 3.91
CA THR A 76 22.23 -15.41 4.59
C THR A 76 21.19 -14.59 3.85
N VAL A 77 19.96 -15.10 3.78
CA VAL A 77 18.84 -14.36 3.20
C VAL A 77 18.56 -13.18 4.09
N PHE A 78 18.58 -11.99 3.52
CA PHE A 78 18.04 -10.82 4.18
C PHE A 78 16.52 -11.01 4.41
N TYR A 79 16.14 -11.18 5.67
CA TYR A 79 14.77 -11.47 6.08
C TYR A 79 14.48 -10.93 7.47
N ASN A 80 13.36 -10.24 7.59
CA ASN A 80 12.84 -9.77 8.87
C ASN A 80 11.51 -10.47 9.19
N PRO A 81 11.47 -11.38 10.18
CA PRO A 81 10.23 -12.05 10.61
C PRO A 81 9.16 -11.07 11.12
N ALA A 82 9.56 -9.94 11.71
CA ALA A 82 8.60 -8.94 12.21
C ALA A 82 7.78 -8.28 11.08
N GLN A 83 8.27 -8.37 9.84
CA GLN A 83 7.62 -7.79 8.65
C GLN A 83 6.67 -8.76 7.94
N VAL A 84 6.47 -9.99 8.44
CA VAL A 84 5.49 -10.94 7.89
C VAL A 84 4.10 -10.32 7.89
N PHE A 85 3.69 -9.75 9.04
CA PHE A 85 2.38 -9.11 9.17
C PHE A 85 2.22 -7.91 8.23
N ASN A 86 3.27 -7.11 8.05
CA ASN A 86 3.24 -5.98 7.12
C ASN A 86 3.03 -6.45 5.67
N ARG A 87 3.72 -7.51 5.25
CA ARG A 87 3.57 -8.11 3.91
C ARG A 87 2.21 -8.78 3.70
N ASP A 88 1.66 -9.44 4.71
CA ASP A 88 0.29 -9.98 4.68
C ASP A 88 -0.75 -8.86 4.57
N LEU A 89 -0.57 -7.79 5.35
CA LEU A 89 -1.44 -6.63 5.33
C LEU A 89 -1.43 -5.96 3.95
N SER A 90 -0.27 -5.80 3.32
CA SER A 90 -0.20 -5.19 2.00
C SER A 90 -0.88 -6.05 0.92
N ILE A 91 -0.76 -7.38 0.98
CA ILE A 91 -1.54 -8.29 0.11
C ILE A 91 -3.06 -8.05 0.27
N LEU A 92 -3.54 -7.94 1.51
CA LEU A 92 -4.96 -7.68 1.79
C LEU A 92 -5.40 -6.31 1.24
N VAL A 93 -4.58 -5.27 1.44
CA VAL A 93 -4.85 -3.91 0.94
C VAL A 93 -4.91 -3.91 -0.60
N LEU A 94 -4.00 -4.60 -1.29
CA LEU A 94 -4.02 -4.71 -2.75
C LEU A 94 -5.28 -5.42 -3.26
N LYS A 95 -5.73 -6.50 -2.59
CA LYS A 95 -7.02 -7.16 -2.90
C LYS A 95 -8.21 -6.21 -2.73
N ALA A 96 -8.26 -5.48 -1.63
CA ALA A 96 -9.32 -4.51 -1.37
C ALA A 96 -9.31 -3.37 -2.40
N PHE A 97 -8.12 -2.87 -2.74
CA PHE A 97 -7.95 -1.85 -3.76
C PHE A 97 -8.40 -2.34 -5.14
N ALA A 98 -8.08 -3.58 -5.53
CA ALA A 98 -8.56 -4.20 -6.76
C ALA A 98 -10.09 -4.27 -6.81
N CYS A 99 -10.72 -4.71 -5.72
CA CYS A 99 -12.18 -4.75 -5.62
C CYS A 99 -12.80 -3.35 -5.83
N ARG A 100 -12.24 -2.33 -5.18
CA ARG A 100 -12.67 -0.93 -5.37
C ARG A 100 -12.50 -0.46 -6.82
N GLN A 101 -11.37 -0.77 -7.47
CA GLN A 101 -11.14 -0.37 -8.86
C GLN A 101 -12.10 -1.09 -9.83
N GLN A 102 -12.37 -2.37 -9.62
CA GLN A 102 -13.36 -3.11 -10.41
C GLN A 102 -14.77 -2.54 -10.26
N GLN A 103 -15.17 -2.11 -9.05
CA GLN A 103 -16.45 -1.41 -8.83
C GLN A 103 -16.49 -0.07 -9.59
N LEU A 104 -15.42 0.72 -9.51
CA LEU A 104 -15.32 1.99 -10.24
C LEU A 104 -15.40 1.79 -11.76
N ILE A 105 -14.73 0.77 -12.28
CA ILE A 105 -14.79 0.37 -13.69
C ILE A 105 -16.24 0.03 -14.08
N ARG A 106 -16.93 -0.81 -13.31
CA ARG A 106 -18.35 -1.16 -13.56
C ARG A 106 -19.24 0.07 -13.58
N HIS A 107 -19.10 0.97 -12.59
CA HIS A 107 -19.89 2.20 -12.52
C HIS A 107 -19.63 3.13 -13.72
N LYS A 108 -18.36 3.31 -14.10
CA LYS A 108 -17.99 4.14 -15.26
C LYS A 108 -18.51 3.55 -16.57
N THR A 109 -18.39 2.25 -16.76
CA THR A 109 -18.94 1.55 -17.93
C THR A 109 -20.45 1.73 -18.01
N ALA A 110 -21.18 1.49 -16.92
CA ALA A 110 -22.64 1.68 -16.88
C ALA A 110 -23.06 3.14 -17.16
N ALA A 111 -22.35 4.11 -16.58
CA ALA A 111 -22.61 5.53 -16.81
C ALA A 111 -22.34 5.93 -18.27
N ALA A 112 -21.26 5.43 -18.87
CA ALA A 112 -20.93 5.69 -20.27
C ALA A 112 -21.97 5.09 -21.22
N ALA A 113 -22.41 3.86 -20.96
CA ALA A 113 -23.46 3.19 -21.73
C ALA A 113 -24.80 3.95 -21.66
N ALA A 114 -25.22 4.37 -20.46
CA ALA A 114 -26.43 5.15 -20.26
C ALA A 114 -26.38 6.48 -21.02
N ARG A 115 -25.23 7.17 -21.01
CA ARG A 115 -25.03 8.42 -21.76
C ARG A 115 -25.11 8.19 -23.28
N CYS A 116 -24.41 7.18 -23.81
CA CYS A 116 -24.46 6.89 -25.24
C CYS A 116 -25.88 6.56 -25.71
N LYS A 117 -26.63 5.79 -24.93
CA LYS A 117 -28.05 5.49 -25.19
C LYS A 117 -28.91 6.75 -25.24
N ALA A 118 -28.71 7.69 -24.30
CA ALA A 118 -29.45 8.97 -24.29
C ALA A 118 -29.11 9.86 -25.49
N GLU A 119 -27.88 9.78 -26.01
CA GLU A 119 -27.41 10.54 -27.18
C GLU A 119 -27.65 9.81 -28.52
N GLY A 120 -28.24 8.61 -28.52
CA GLY A 120 -28.43 7.81 -29.74
C GLY A 120 -27.12 7.30 -30.37
N LYS A 121 -26.04 7.24 -29.59
CA LYS A 121 -24.71 6.77 -30.01
C LYS A 121 -24.53 5.28 -29.69
N PRO A 122 -23.68 4.55 -30.43
CA PRO A 122 -23.33 3.19 -30.07
C PRO A 122 -22.69 3.12 -28.67
N GLU A 123 -22.97 2.02 -27.97
CA GLU A 123 -22.41 1.75 -26.64
C GLU A 123 -20.89 1.54 -26.75
N PRO A 124 -20.06 2.16 -25.89
CA PRO A 124 -18.64 1.91 -25.89
C PRO A 124 -18.33 0.49 -25.38
N PRO A 125 -17.19 -0.10 -25.78
CA PRO A 125 -16.76 -1.36 -25.21
C PRO A 125 -16.58 -1.23 -23.68
N PRO A 126 -16.88 -2.29 -22.91
CA PRO A 126 -16.73 -2.25 -21.47
C PRO A 126 -15.27 -2.06 -21.09
N LEU A 127 -15.02 -1.22 -20.09
CA LEU A 127 -13.71 -1.14 -19.47
C LEU A 127 -13.43 -2.44 -18.70
N GLU A 128 -12.26 -3.03 -18.90
CA GLU A 128 -11.82 -4.24 -18.21
C GLU A 128 -10.71 -3.93 -17.21
N PHE A 129 -10.73 -4.64 -16.10
CA PHE A 129 -9.64 -4.60 -15.13
C PHE A 129 -8.53 -5.55 -15.59
N VAL A 130 -7.39 -4.99 -15.97
CA VAL A 130 -6.26 -5.73 -16.55
C VAL A 130 -5.15 -6.06 -15.54
N GLY A 131 -5.40 -5.81 -14.26
CA GLY A 131 -4.42 -5.96 -13.18
C GLY A 131 -3.51 -4.74 -12.99
N PHE A 132 -2.83 -4.70 -11.85
CA PHE A 132 -1.96 -3.61 -11.43
C PHE A 132 -0.51 -3.81 -11.87
N ASN A 133 0.12 -2.71 -12.25
CA ASN A 133 1.57 -2.56 -12.26
C ASN A 133 2.02 -2.09 -10.87
N VAL A 134 2.82 -2.89 -10.19
CA VAL A 134 3.32 -2.59 -8.84
C VAL A 134 4.82 -2.33 -8.90
N VAL A 135 5.33 -1.37 -8.14
CA VAL A 135 6.77 -1.24 -7.87
C VAL A 135 7.02 -1.26 -6.37
N GLU A 136 7.96 -2.10 -5.95
CA GLU A 136 8.59 -2.08 -4.63
C GLU A 136 9.95 -1.42 -4.78
N ALA A 137 10.13 -0.23 -4.17
CA ALA A 137 11.31 0.59 -4.43
C ALA A 137 12.59 0.08 -3.74
N LEU A 138 12.44 -0.69 -2.65
CA LEU A 138 13.53 -1.24 -1.82
C LEU A 138 13.28 -2.74 -1.54
N ALA A 139 13.44 -3.56 -2.57
CA ALA A 139 12.91 -4.93 -2.59
C ALA A 139 13.83 -5.97 -1.95
N ALA A 140 15.12 -5.69 -1.76
CA ALA A 140 16.12 -6.64 -1.29
C ALA A 140 16.03 -7.98 -2.03
N THR A 141 15.58 -9.06 -1.37
CA THR A 141 15.45 -10.40 -1.95
C THR A 141 14.26 -10.56 -2.90
N GLY A 142 13.44 -9.53 -3.06
CA GLY A 142 12.23 -9.50 -3.88
C GLY A 142 11.02 -10.19 -3.22
N LEU A 143 11.11 -10.60 -1.95
CA LEU A 143 10.10 -11.43 -1.28
C LEU A 143 8.68 -10.83 -1.38
N ARG A 144 8.51 -9.55 -1.05
CA ARG A 144 7.20 -8.88 -1.08
C ARG A 144 6.64 -8.80 -2.50
N SER A 145 7.42 -8.30 -3.46
CA SER A 145 7.03 -8.27 -4.88
C SER A 145 6.68 -9.65 -5.43
N LEU A 146 7.42 -10.70 -5.04
CA LEU A 146 7.12 -12.08 -5.44
C LEU A 146 5.81 -12.56 -4.83
N ARG A 147 5.53 -12.23 -3.57
CA ARG A 147 4.26 -12.56 -2.91
C ARG A 147 3.11 -11.84 -3.59
N TYR A 148 3.28 -10.58 -4.00
CA TYR A 148 2.29 -9.88 -4.82
C TYR A 148 1.98 -10.64 -6.10
N VAL A 149 2.98 -11.07 -6.87
CA VAL A 149 2.73 -11.81 -8.12
C VAL A 149 2.09 -13.17 -7.87
N LYS A 150 2.56 -13.93 -6.87
CA LYS A 150 2.12 -15.32 -6.61
C LYS A 150 0.78 -15.43 -5.89
N GLU A 151 0.44 -14.46 -5.04
CA GLU A 151 -0.75 -14.53 -4.17
C GLU A 151 -1.90 -13.64 -4.67
N LEU A 152 -1.66 -12.82 -5.69
CA LEU A 152 -2.61 -11.89 -6.29
C LEU A 152 -2.77 -12.13 -7.80
N GLU A 153 -2.84 -13.40 -8.23
CA GLU A 153 -3.12 -13.75 -9.62
C GLU A 153 -4.43 -13.10 -10.11
N GLY A 154 -4.40 -12.48 -11.28
CA GLY A 154 -5.52 -11.69 -11.82
C GLY A 154 -5.71 -10.30 -11.19
N VAL A 155 -4.97 -9.98 -10.12
CA VAL A 155 -4.95 -8.64 -9.49
C VAL A 155 -3.65 -7.89 -9.78
N VAL A 156 -2.51 -8.55 -9.68
CA VAL A 156 -1.20 -7.99 -10.04
C VAL A 156 -0.81 -8.52 -11.42
N ARG A 157 -0.69 -7.59 -12.38
CA ARG A 157 -0.26 -7.90 -13.75
C ARG A 157 1.25 -8.09 -13.80
N CYS A 158 1.98 -7.15 -13.20
CA CYS A 158 3.41 -7.27 -13.00
C CYS A 158 3.88 -6.53 -11.75
N ALA A 159 4.99 -7.00 -11.18
CA ALA A 159 5.71 -6.32 -10.10
C ALA A 159 7.14 -6.00 -10.53
N VAL A 160 7.62 -4.81 -10.17
CA VAL A 160 9.01 -4.40 -10.30
C VAL A 160 9.63 -4.40 -8.91
N ALA A 161 10.58 -5.30 -8.67
CA ALA A 161 11.40 -5.36 -7.47
C ALA A 161 12.68 -4.55 -7.73
N ASN A 162 12.74 -3.32 -7.22
CA ASN A 162 13.91 -2.46 -7.35
C ASN A 162 14.76 -2.51 -6.09
N ASP A 163 16.08 -2.56 -6.27
CA ASP A 163 17.04 -2.28 -5.20
C ASP A 163 18.19 -1.43 -5.76
N LEU A 164 18.93 -0.72 -4.90
CA LEU A 164 20.13 -0.01 -5.34
C LEU A 164 21.30 -0.99 -5.50
N ASP A 165 21.33 -2.08 -4.73
CA ASP A 165 22.35 -3.10 -4.82
C ASP A 165 22.08 -4.05 -6.00
N PRO A 166 22.98 -4.11 -7.01
CA PRO A 166 22.84 -5.04 -8.12
C PRO A 166 22.81 -6.51 -7.69
N ALA A 167 23.46 -6.86 -6.57
CA ALA A 167 23.41 -8.22 -6.03
C ALA A 167 22.02 -8.56 -5.50
N ALA A 168 21.35 -7.62 -4.84
CA ALA A 168 19.97 -7.77 -4.39
C ALA A 168 19.00 -7.93 -5.57
N ALA A 169 19.15 -7.09 -6.62
CA ALA A 169 18.35 -7.24 -7.84
C ALA A 169 18.58 -8.60 -8.53
N ALA A 170 19.83 -9.07 -8.60
CA ALA A 170 20.15 -10.40 -9.12
C ALA A 170 19.53 -11.52 -8.27
N ALA A 171 19.55 -11.39 -6.94
CA ALA A 171 18.91 -12.32 -6.02
C ALA A 171 17.38 -12.34 -6.21
N ALA A 172 16.74 -11.18 -6.36
CA ALA A 172 15.31 -11.09 -6.66
C ALA A 172 14.95 -11.80 -7.98
N ALA A 173 15.76 -11.62 -9.03
CA ALA A 173 15.58 -12.33 -10.30
C ALA A 173 15.77 -13.85 -10.16
N ALA A 174 16.76 -14.30 -9.38
CA ALA A 174 16.96 -15.73 -9.10
C ALA A 174 15.78 -16.32 -8.29
N ASN A 175 15.27 -15.57 -7.31
CA ASN A 175 14.11 -15.97 -6.53
C ASN A 175 12.82 -16.00 -7.38
N ALA A 176 12.66 -15.12 -8.37
CA ALA A 176 11.56 -15.22 -9.32
C ALA A 176 11.57 -16.55 -10.09
N LYS A 177 12.76 -16.98 -10.55
CA LYS A 177 12.95 -18.29 -11.20
C LYS A 177 12.66 -19.44 -10.25
N LEU A 178 13.13 -19.36 -9.00
CA LEU A 178 12.87 -20.36 -7.96
C LEU A 178 11.37 -20.58 -7.72
N ASN A 179 10.56 -19.53 -7.84
CA ASN A 179 9.11 -19.58 -7.61
C ASN A 179 8.28 -19.81 -8.88
N ASN A 180 8.93 -20.11 -10.01
CA ASN A 180 8.30 -20.31 -11.31
C ASN A 180 7.42 -19.12 -11.74
N VAL A 181 7.89 -17.90 -11.47
CA VAL A 181 7.16 -16.68 -11.84
C VAL A 181 7.29 -16.44 -13.36
N PRO A 182 6.18 -16.18 -14.09
CA PRO A 182 6.24 -15.88 -15.52
C PRO A 182 7.13 -14.67 -15.83
N PRO A 183 7.98 -14.73 -16.89
CA PRO A 183 8.95 -13.66 -17.20
C PRO A 183 8.36 -12.26 -17.37
N ASN A 184 7.09 -12.15 -17.80
CA ASN A 184 6.44 -10.86 -18.04
C ASN A 184 5.66 -10.31 -16.81
N SER A 185 5.71 -11.02 -15.69
CA SER A 185 4.99 -10.66 -14.46
C SER A 185 5.91 -10.15 -13.34
N PHE A 186 7.23 -10.27 -13.50
CA PHE A 186 8.19 -9.82 -12.50
C PHE A 186 9.46 -9.29 -13.15
N PHE A 187 9.89 -8.11 -12.72
CA PHE A 187 11.11 -7.47 -13.19
C PHE A 187 11.98 -7.11 -11.98
N ALA A 188 13.25 -7.48 -12.01
CA ALA A 188 14.23 -7.02 -11.04
C ALA A 188 15.01 -5.85 -11.62
N ALA A 189 15.16 -4.77 -10.85
CA ALA A 189 15.86 -3.57 -11.27
C ALA A 189 16.92 -3.18 -10.24
N ALA A 190 18.07 -2.70 -10.73
CA ALA A 190 19.18 -2.20 -9.92
C ALA A 190 19.35 -0.69 -10.15
N THR A 191 18.35 0.12 -9.74
CA THR A 191 18.34 1.55 -10.04
C THR A 191 18.02 2.39 -8.80
N ALA A 192 18.48 3.64 -8.79
CA ALA A 192 17.97 4.60 -7.82
C ALA A 192 16.45 4.73 -8.00
N ALA A 193 15.67 4.87 -6.91
CA ALA A 193 14.20 4.92 -6.98
C ALA A 193 13.67 5.98 -7.98
N ALA A 194 14.34 7.13 -8.10
CA ALA A 194 14.01 8.16 -9.11
C ALA A 194 14.37 7.74 -10.54
N ALA A 195 15.43 6.95 -10.73
CA ALA A 195 15.82 6.39 -12.02
C ALA A 195 14.90 5.25 -12.47
N ALA A 196 14.39 4.42 -11.54
CA ALA A 196 13.32 3.46 -11.82
C ALA A 196 12.08 4.16 -12.41
N ALA A 197 11.82 5.40 -11.99
CA ALA A 197 10.74 6.24 -12.53
C ALA A 197 11.01 6.75 -13.93
N ALA A 198 12.23 7.20 -14.19
CA ALA A 198 12.63 7.67 -15.52
C ALA A 198 12.76 6.51 -16.54
N ALA A 199 13.09 5.31 -16.07
CA ALA A 199 13.21 4.11 -16.90
C ALA A 199 11.86 3.54 -17.38
N GLY A 200 10.72 4.09 -16.92
CA GLY A 200 9.38 3.72 -17.38
C GLY A 200 9.06 4.10 -18.83
N GLY A 201 10.01 4.03 -19.76
CA GLY A 201 9.86 4.49 -21.14
C GLY A 201 9.64 3.40 -22.19
N GLY A 202 9.43 2.14 -21.79
CA GLY A 202 9.33 0.99 -22.71
C GLY A 202 10.66 0.33 -23.07
N GLU A 203 11.79 0.81 -22.56
CA GLU A 203 13.05 0.07 -22.62
C GLU A 203 13.08 -1.03 -21.55
N GLY A 204 13.52 -2.24 -21.90
CA GLY A 204 13.68 -3.35 -20.97
C GLY A 204 12.40 -4.00 -20.43
N GLY A 205 11.22 -3.61 -20.94
CA GLY A 205 9.93 -4.22 -20.56
C GLY A 205 9.27 -3.65 -19.30
N LEU A 206 9.80 -2.56 -18.74
CA LEU A 206 9.25 -1.91 -17.55
C LEU A 206 7.95 -1.12 -17.86
N PRO A 207 7.00 -1.04 -16.91
CA PRO A 207 5.79 -0.23 -17.05
C PRO A 207 6.07 1.26 -17.15
N PHE A 208 5.21 2.00 -17.88
CA PHE A 208 5.30 3.46 -17.97
C PHE A 208 4.81 4.21 -16.74
N PHE A 209 3.87 3.59 -16.03
CA PHE A 209 3.31 4.10 -14.78
C PHE A 209 2.96 2.93 -13.88
N TYR A 210 2.87 3.22 -12.59
CA TYR A 210 2.53 2.25 -11.57
C TYR A 210 1.16 2.56 -10.96
N ASP A 211 0.34 1.53 -10.81
CA ASP A 211 -0.94 1.60 -10.10
C ASP A 211 -0.72 1.56 -8.58
N VAL A 212 0.36 0.90 -8.16
CA VAL A 212 0.76 0.77 -6.76
C VAL A 212 2.26 1.03 -6.63
N VAL A 213 2.63 1.88 -5.68
CA VAL A 213 4.03 2.12 -5.30
C VAL A 213 4.18 1.75 -3.83
N ASP A 214 5.14 0.88 -3.52
CA ASP A 214 5.45 0.40 -2.18
C ASP A 214 6.86 0.85 -1.76
N ILE A 215 6.94 1.61 -0.66
CA ILE A 215 8.19 2.09 -0.07
C ILE A 215 8.32 1.55 1.36
N ASP A 216 9.27 0.62 1.55
CA ASP A 216 9.54 -0.03 2.83
C ASP A 216 11.05 0.01 3.19
N PRO A 217 11.62 1.19 3.45
CA PRO A 217 13.01 1.30 3.86
C PRO A 217 13.23 0.94 5.33
N TYR A 218 14.49 0.68 5.68
CA TYR A 218 14.92 0.85 7.06
C TYR A 218 15.00 2.33 7.43
N GLY A 219 14.38 2.68 8.54
CA GLY A 219 14.20 4.04 9.00
C GLY A 219 13.08 4.76 8.27
N SER A 220 13.39 5.96 7.77
CA SER A 220 12.40 6.91 7.26
C SER A 220 12.14 6.73 5.77
N SER A 221 10.87 6.80 5.36
CA SER A 221 10.49 6.87 3.94
C SER A 221 10.52 8.28 3.35
N ALA A 222 10.75 9.32 4.17
CA ALA A 222 10.62 10.71 3.75
C ALA A 222 11.44 11.05 2.49
N GLY A 223 12.68 10.54 2.41
CA GLY A 223 13.57 10.77 1.27
C GLY A 223 13.10 10.15 -0.06
N PHE A 224 12.12 9.24 -0.03
CA PHE A 224 11.62 8.53 -1.20
C PHE A 224 10.24 9.03 -1.67
N LEU A 225 9.53 9.81 -0.86
CA LEU A 225 8.15 10.21 -1.13
C LEU A 225 7.97 10.97 -2.45
N ALA A 226 8.86 11.92 -2.77
CA ALA A 226 8.76 12.70 -4.00
C ALA A 226 8.89 11.82 -5.26
N ALA A 227 9.82 10.87 -5.26
CA ALA A 227 9.99 9.92 -6.36
C ALA A 227 8.81 8.95 -6.43
N ALA A 228 8.34 8.44 -5.29
CA ALA A 228 7.21 7.53 -5.20
C ALA A 228 5.91 8.16 -5.73
N ILE A 229 5.65 9.42 -5.41
CA ILE A 229 4.49 10.16 -5.94
C ILE A 229 4.62 10.39 -7.45
N SER A 230 5.82 10.67 -7.95
CA SER A 230 6.06 10.87 -9.39
C SER A 230 5.86 9.60 -10.21
N LEU A 231 6.11 8.43 -9.61
CA LEU A 231 5.87 7.10 -10.20
C LEU A 231 4.39 6.72 -10.25
N LEU A 232 3.61 7.22 -9.29
CA LEU A 232 2.26 6.77 -9.04
C LEU A 232 1.28 7.43 -10.01
N ARG A 233 0.49 6.61 -10.70
CA ARG A 233 -0.61 7.15 -11.52
C ARG A 233 -1.63 7.90 -10.65
N SER A 234 -2.35 8.84 -11.25
CA SER A 234 -3.49 9.47 -10.59
C SER A 234 -4.54 8.41 -10.20
N GLY A 235 -4.97 8.46 -8.93
CA GLY A 235 -5.88 7.48 -8.33
C GLY A 235 -5.23 6.15 -7.95
N GLY A 236 -3.90 6.05 -8.02
CA GLY A 236 -3.12 4.88 -7.57
C GLY A 236 -3.03 4.77 -6.04
N LEU A 237 -2.42 3.68 -5.59
CA LEU A 237 -2.19 3.36 -4.17
C LEU A 237 -0.71 3.56 -3.81
N LEU A 238 -0.44 4.36 -2.78
CA LEU A 238 0.89 4.50 -2.19
C LEU A 238 0.92 3.73 -0.86
N CYS A 239 1.79 2.73 -0.76
CA CYS A 239 2.08 1.99 0.47
C CYS A 239 3.38 2.52 1.08
N VAL A 240 3.35 2.95 2.34
CA VAL A 240 4.49 3.58 3.02
C VAL A 240 4.74 2.92 4.36
N THR A 241 5.98 2.50 4.61
CA THR A 241 6.43 2.02 5.93
C THR A 241 7.59 2.89 6.42
N CYS A 242 7.46 3.46 7.63
CA CYS A 242 8.57 4.01 8.38
C CYS A 242 8.89 3.09 9.57
N THR A 243 10.14 2.69 9.72
CA THR A 243 10.60 1.84 10.83
C THR A 243 11.39 2.61 11.89
N ASP A 244 11.63 3.92 11.69
CA ASP A 244 12.22 4.81 12.71
C ASP A 244 11.18 5.38 13.67
N THR A 245 10.29 4.52 14.18
CA THR A 245 9.22 4.88 15.13
C THR A 245 9.76 5.66 16.33
N ALA A 246 10.96 5.33 16.83
CA ALA A 246 11.61 6.09 17.90
C ALA A 246 11.69 7.61 17.62
N THR A 247 11.97 7.99 16.37
CA THR A 247 11.97 9.38 15.92
C THR A 247 10.55 9.94 15.94
N LEU A 248 9.61 9.21 15.32
CA LEU A 248 8.22 9.63 15.15
C LEU A 248 7.44 9.79 16.47
N VAL A 249 7.81 9.04 17.53
CA VAL A 249 7.14 9.10 18.84
C VAL A 249 7.76 10.11 19.82
N GLY A 250 8.64 11.00 19.33
CA GLY A 250 9.13 12.13 20.10
C GLY A 250 10.38 11.84 20.94
N ASN A 251 11.17 10.81 20.62
CA ASN A 251 12.48 10.65 21.27
C ASN A 251 13.53 11.62 20.72
N SER A 252 13.39 12.05 19.45
CA SER A 252 14.25 13.07 18.84
C SER A 252 13.40 14.06 18.04
N VAL A 253 13.00 15.14 18.70
CA VAL A 253 12.13 16.19 18.13
C VAL A 253 12.80 16.87 16.93
N GLU A 254 14.09 17.18 17.03
CA GLU A 254 14.86 17.81 15.94
C GLU A 254 14.95 16.91 14.72
N THR A 255 15.24 15.62 14.92
CA THR A 255 15.31 14.64 13.81
C THR A 255 13.93 14.44 13.18
N ALA A 256 12.87 14.41 13.99
CA ALA A 256 11.50 14.32 13.49
C ALA A 256 11.16 15.53 12.62
N PHE A 257 11.42 16.74 13.11
CA PHE A 257 11.16 17.97 12.37
C PHE A 257 11.96 18.03 11.06
N TYR A 258 13.24 17.66 11.09
CA TYR A 258 14.09 17.63 9.89
C TYR A 258 13.57 16.65 8.82
N LYS A 259 13.16 15.44 9.22
CA LYS A 259 12.71 14.40 8.27
C LYS A 259 11.28 14.59 7.78
N TYR A 260 10.38 15.01 8.67
CA TYR A 260 8.93 14.96 8.42
C TYR A 260 8.27 16.34 8.36
N GLY A 261 9.00 17.42 8.66
CA GLY A 261 8.43 18.77 8.76
C GLY A 261 7.49 18.96 9.96
N GLY A 262 7.41 17.98 10.85
CA GLY A 262 6.59 17.96 12.04
C GLY A 262 7.26 17.17 13.16
N SER A 263 6.82 17.37 14.40
CA SER A 263 7.36 16.65 15.55
C SER A 263 6.26 16.38 16.58
N THR A 264 6.43 15.30 17.34
CA THR A 264 5.52 14.89 18.39
C THR A 264 6.21 15.03 19.74
N ALA A 265 5.44 15.33 20.78
CA ALA A 265 5.91 15.26 22.16
C ALA A 265 5.57 13.88 22.75
N LYS A 266 6.36 13.44 23.75
CA LYS A 266 6.06 12.20 24.47
C LYS A 266 4.71 12.31 25.19
N MET A 267 3.79 11.44 24.81
CA MET A 267 2.45 11.33 25.40
C MET A 267 1.94 9.90 25.29
N SER A 268 0.87 9.56 26.02
CA SER A 268 0.30 8.20 25.98
C SER A 268 -0.14 7.79 24.57
N SER A 269 -0.70 8.71 23.79
CA SER A 269 -1.16 8.50 22.41
C SER A 269 -0.07 8.67 21.34
N HIS A 270 1.21 8.70 21.72
CA HIS A 270 2.35 8.95 20.80
C HIS A 270 2.38 8.07 19.53
N HIS A 271 1.98 6.80 19.60
CA HIS A 271 1.89 5.92 18.42
C HIS A 271 0.82 6.38 17.42
N GLU A 272 -0.31 6.90 17.90
CA GLU A 272 -1.36 7.42 17.03
C GLU A 272 -0.94 8.76 16.42
N VAL A 273 -0.36 9.65 17.23
CA VAL A 273 0.13 10.94 16.74
C VAL A 273 1.24 10.77 15.71
N ALA A 274 2.10 9.76 15.86
CA ALA A 274 3.14 9.42 14.90
C ALA A 274 2.60 9.00 13.51
N ILE A 275 1.37 8.47 13.44
CA ILE A 275 0.73 8.02 12.19
C ILE A 275 0.04 9.19 11.45
N ARG A 276 -0.34 10.25 12.16
CA ARG A 276 -1.09 11.41 11.63
C ARG A 276 -0.17 12.40 10.91
#